data_AF-A0A9D2QCT7-F1
#
_entry.id   AF-A0A9D2QCT7-F1
#
_cell.length_a   1.000
_cell.length_b   1.000
_cell.length_c   1.000
_cell.angle_alpha   90.00
_cell.angle_beta   90.00
_cell.angle_gamma   90.00
#
_symmetry.space_group_name_H-M   'P 1'
#
loop_
_entity.id
_entity.type
_entity.pdbx_description
1 polymer ?
#
loop_
_entity_poly.entity_id
_entity_poly.type
_entity_poly.pdbx_seq_one_letter_code
_entity_poly.pdbx_strand_id
1 'polypeptide(L)'
;MSYKRLTPCIFIDGGKAVQWFDDRTLLSDDVISLAKQYCDRGADELIVFDLSTSDEEHDEAIDLIKKINRVISIPMIAGGNIRRAEDVKKILYAGAKRAILNFSKTLSIDLIEEVSKRFGKERIAVSLNDFDTLFKQQHLIEEYSTEIVFMHRLDLNSVMNITKLPCVVLTDTMEQSEILRILKCDGIKGVSGLFISSLDMDFNGFKEICAGAGIKMTSFESILDFSEFKLNSDGLIPVIVQDHKTNEVLMMAYMNEEAFDHTVKTGRMTYYSRSRQCQWVKGETSGHFQYVKSLSIDCDKDTLLAKVEQIGAACHTGNRSCFYTTIVGADYDAKNPLLVFESVYNTIVDRREHPKEGSYTNYLFEKGIDKILKKVGEEATEIVIAAKNPNPEEIKYEISDFLYHAMVLMVERGVTWEDITNELADR
;
A
#
# COMPACT_ATOMS: atom_id res chain seq x y z
N MET A 1 19.35 9.13 -15.97
CA MET A 1 18.48 10.22 -15.48
C MET A 1 17.43 9.57 -14.60
N SER A 2 17.25 10.03 -13.35
CA SER A 2 16.31 9.41 -12.40
C SER A 2 15.00 10.20 -12.34
N TYR A 3 13.87 9.49 -12.28
CA TYR A 3 12.56 10.07 -12.04
C TYR A 3 12.48 10.76 -10.68
N LYS A 4 11.75 11.88 -10.63
CA LYS A 4 11.58 12.71 -9.44
C LYS A 4 10.20 12.49 -8.82
N ARG A 5 10.10 12.62 -7.50
CA ARG A 5 8.89 12.38 -6.72
C ARG A 5 8.37 13.64 -6.03
N LEU A 6 7.06 13.77 -5.96
CA LEU A 6 6.36 14.67 -5.05
C LEU A 6 5.95 13.88 -3.82
N THR A 7 6.48 14.25 -2.68
CA THR A 7 6.36 13.48 -1.45
C THR A 7 5.76 14.37 -0.36
N PRO A 8 4.43 14.41 -0.18
CA PRO A 8 3.84 15.15 0.94
C PRO A 8 4.31 14.55 2.28
N CYS A 9 4.36 15.40 3.30
CA CYS A 9 4.69 15.00 4.65
C CYS A 9 3.53 15.27 5.62
N ILE A 10 3.41 14.40 6.62
CA ILE A 10 2.48 14.55 7.75
C ILE A 10 3.29 14.51 9.03
N PHE A 11 3.10 15.51 9.87
CA PHE A 11 3.64 15.56 11.23
C PHE A 11 2.53 15.19 12.21
N ILE A 12 2.72 14.10 12.97
CA ILE A 12 1.74 13.59 13.93
C ILE A 12 2.09 14.10 15.33
N ASP A 13 1.14 14.75 15.98
CA ASP A 13 1.23 15.19 17.38
C ASP A 13 -0.11 14.95 18.09
N GLY A 14 -0.10 14.18 19.18
CA GLY A 14 -1.33 13.80 19.90
C GLY A 14 -2.41 13.16 19.02
N GLY A 15 -2.02 12.32 18.05
CA GLY A 15 -2.91 11.65 17.11
C GLY A 15 -3.47 12.54 15.98
N LYS A 16 -3.03 13.79 15.88
CA LYS A 16 -3.50 14.78 14.89
C LYS A 16 -2.38 15.19 13.95
N ALA A 17 -2.73 15.71 12.77
CA ALA A 17 -1.77 16.30 11.85
C ALA A 17 -1.55 17.78 12.21
N VAL A 18 -0.29 18.19 12.34
CA VAL A 18 0.11 19.59 12.60
C VAL A 18 0.82 20.21 11.41
N GLN A 19 0.89 21.55 11.38
CA GLN A 19 1.44 22.33 10.27
C GLN A 19 2.91 22.00 9.99
N TRP A 20 3.74 21.87 11.03
CA TRP A 20 5.18 21.65 10.86
C TRP A 20 5.82 20.98 12.09
N PHE A 21 7.11 20.67 12.05
CA PHE A 21 7.80 20.01 13.18
C PHE A 21 7.94 20.91 14.42
N ASP A 22 8.01 22.23 14.22
CA ASP A 22 8.06 23.26 15.26
C ASP A 22 6.78 24.11 15.36
N ASP A 23 5.81 23.91 14.46
CA ASP A 23 4.48 24.51 14.50
C ASP A 23 3.41 23.46 14.76
N ARG A 24 2.94 23.40 16.01
CA ARG A 24 1.91 22.45 16.49
C ARG A 24 0.48 22.91 16.20
N THR A 25 0.31 23.95 15.39
CA THR A 25 -1.03 24.36 14.91
C THR A 25 -1.67 23.21 14.15
N LEU A 26 -2.96 22.97 14.42
CA LEU A 26 -3.72 21.90 13.80
C LEU A 26 -3.82 22.11 12.28
N LEU A 27 -3.43 21.07 11.52
CA LEU A 27 -3.65 20.98 10.08
C LEU A 27 -4.87 20.11 9.76
N SER A 28 -5.00 18.95 10.43
CA SER A 28 -6.16 18.06 10.31
C SER A 28 -6.33 17.23 11.57
N ASP A 29 -7.57 17.10 12.04
CA ASP A 29 -7.92 16.15 13.12
C ASP A 29 -8.02 14.70 12.60
N ASP A 30 -8.14 14.50 11.29
CA ASP A 30 -8.21 13.18 10.66
C ASP A 30 -6.99 12.96 9.77
N VAL A 31 -5.99 12.30 10.35
CA VAL A 31 -4.71 12.00 9.70
C VAL A 31 -4.88 10.95 8.60
N ILE A 32 -5.80 9.99 8.79
CA ILE A 32 -6.03 8.88 7.87
C ILE A 32 -6.65 9.43 6.58
N SER A 33 -7.69 10.26 6.71
CA SER A 33 -8.32 10.92 5.55
C SER A 33 -7.36 11.85 4.84
N LEU A 34 -6.50 12.58 5.57
CA LEU A 34 -5.47 13.44 4.96
C LEU A 34 -4.47 12.63 4.11
N ALA A 35 -3.94 11.53 4.67
CA ALA A 35 -3.00 10.66 3.94
C ALA A 35 -3.66 10.03 2.70
N LYS A 36 -4.91 9.56 2.84
CA LYS A 36 -5.69 9.04 1.71
C LYS A 36 -5.90 10.10 0.64
N GLN A 37 -6.24 11.33 1.02
CA GLN A 37 -6.43 12.43 0.08
C GLN A 37 -5.16 12.73 -0.73
N TYR A 38 -3.98 12.73 -0.09
CA TYR A 38 -2.72 12.89 -0.81
C TYR A 38 -2.48 11.74 -1.81
N CYS A 39 -2.71 10.51 -1.40
CA CYS A 39 -2.62 9.33 -2.26
C CYS A 39 -3.58 9.44 -3.47
N ASP A 40 -4.85 9.71 -3.23
CA ASP A 40 -5.90 9.78 -4.25
C ASP A 40 -5.68 10.92 -5.27
N ARG A 41 -4.94 11.96 -4.87
CA ARG A 41 -4.57 13.10 -5.72
C ARG A 41 -3.25 12.92 -6.48
N GLY A 42 -2.60 11.77 -6.35
CA GLY A 42 -1.45 11.40 -7.18
C GLY A 42 -0.07 11.70 -6.59
N ALA A 43 0.05 11.80 -5.27
CA ALA A 43 1.35 11.82 -4.60
C ALA A 43 2.18 10.56 -4.95
N ASP A 44 3.51 10.64 -4.91
CA ASP A 44 4.40 9.54 -5.31
C ASP A 44 4.86 8.65 -4.15
N GLU A 45 4.94 9.24 -2.96
CA GLU A 45 5.36 8.63 -1.71
C GLU A 45 4.86 9.52 -0.57
N LEU A 46 4.66 8.98 0.63
CA LEU A 46 4.29 9.73 1.83
C LEU A 46 5.45 9.72 2.83
N ILE A 47 5.72 10.87 3.46
CA ILE A 47 6.58 10.93 4.65
C ILE A 47 5.71 11.15 5.88
N VAL A 48 5.90 10.34 6.93
CA VAL A 48 5.23 10.54 8.21
C VAL A 48 6.25 10.75 9.32
N PHE A 49 6.12 11.84 10.07
CA PHE A 49 6.95 12.13 11.23
C PHE A 49 6.13 12.07 12.51
N ASP A 50 6.54 11.18 13.40
CA ASP A 50 6.05 11.12 14.76
C ASP A 50 6.77 12.16 15.64
N LEU A 51 6.00 13.09 16.19
CA LEU A 51 6.49 14.15 17.08
C LEU A 51 6.27 13.84 18.56
N SER A 52 5.88 12.62 18.90
CA SER A 52 5.69 12.15 20.27
C SER A 52 6.94 12.32 21.13
N THR A 53 6.71 12.46 22.43
CA THR A 53 7.77 12.59 23.43
C THR A 53 7.72 11.52 24.51
N SER A 54 6.61 10.80 24.65
CA SER A 54 6.47 9.65 25.53
C SER A 54 6.44 8.33 24.73
N ASP A 55 6.63 7.20 25.42
CA ASP A 55 6.52 5.88 24.79
C ASP A 55 5.04 5.53 24.48
N GLU A 56 4.09 6.04 25.26
CA GLU A 56 2.65 5.86 25.06
C GLU A 56 2.17 6.59 23.80
N GLU A 57 2.52 7.88 23.67
CA GLU A 57 2.23 8.66 22.46
C GLU A 57 2.90 8.08 21.22
N HIS A 58 4.10 7.50 21.37
CA HIS A 58 4.79 6.82 20.26
C HIS A 58 3.99 5.61 19.78
N ASP A 59 3.50 4.79 20.70
CA ASP A 59 2.69 3.62 20.36
C ASP A 59 1.37 4.02 19.67
N GLU A 60 0.74 5.11 20.11
CA GLU A 60 -0.43 5.68 19.43
C GLU A 60 -0.09 6.17 18.01
N ALA A 61 1.06 6.81 17.82
CA ALA A 61 1.52 7.25 16.51
C ALA A 61 1.84 6.05 15.58
N ILE A 62 2.42 4.97 16.10
CA ILE A 62 2.66 3.73 15.36
C ILE A 62 1.35 3.10 14.90
N ASP A 63 0.34 3.04 15.77
CA ASP A 63 -0.99 2.55 15.40
C ASP A 63 -1.64 3.40 14.30
N LEU A 64 -1.41 4.72 14.34
CA LEU A 64 -1.89 5.63 13.30
C LEU A 64 -1.15 5.42 11.98
N ILE A 65 0.18 5.23 12.01
CA ILE A 65 1.00 4.86 10.84
C ILE A 65 0.50 3.56 10.22
N LYS A 66 0.16 2.54 11.03
CA LYS A 66 -0.41 1.27 10.56
C LYS A 66 -1.75 1.50 9.85
N LYS A 67 -2.62 2.34 10.42
CA LYS A 67 -3.92 2.70 9.81
C LYS A 67 -3.75 3.49 8.51
N ILE A 68 -2.77 4.40 8.45
CA ILE A 68 -2.42 5.14 7.23
C ILE A 68 -2.01 4.16 6.12
N ASN A 69 -1.11 3.23 6.41
CA ASN A 69 -0.61 2.27 5.44
C ASN A 69 -1.73 1.40 4.83
N ARG A 70 -2.79 1.10 5.59
CA ARG A 70 -3.95 0.33 5.13
C ARG A 70 -4.82 1.07 4.11
N VAL A 71 -4.77 2.41 4.06
CA VAL A 71 -5.65 3.23 3.19
C VAL A 71 -4.93 3.90 2.04
N ILE A 72 -3.60 3.98 2.07
CA ILE A 72 -2.80 4.52 0.96
C ILE A 72 -2.27 3.39 0.09
N SER A 73 -2.04 3.70 -1.18
CA SER A 73 -1.48 2.74 -2.15
C SER A 73 -0.11 3.16 -2.69
N ILE A 74 0.44 4.23 -2.14
CA ILE A 74 1.77 4.74 -2.42
C ILE A 74 2.72 4.34 -1.29
N PRO A 75 4.03 4.20 -1.54
CA PRO A 75 4.98 3.92 -0.49
C PRO A 75 4.93 4.98 0.63
N MET A 76 5.18 4.57 1.85
CA MET A 76 5.34 5.47 3.00
C MET A 76 6.69 5.25 3.64
N ILE A 77 7.39 6.32 3.98
CA ILE A 77 8.54 6.28 4.89
C ILE A 77 8.19 7.04 6.15
N ALA A 78 8.69 6.58 7.29
CA ALA A 78 8.32 7.18 8.57
C ALA A 78 9.50 7.28 9.53
N GLY A 79 9.50 8.29 10.38
CA GLY A 79 10.48 8.47 11.43
C GLY A 79 9.90 9.29 12.57
N GLY A 80 10.72 9.61 13.56
CA GLY A 80 10.26 10.29 14.77
C GLY A 80 10.28 9.38 16.00
N ASN A 81 10.63 9.99 17.13
CA ASN A 81 10.80 9.35 18.45
C ASN A 81 11.52 7.98 18.53
N ILE A 82 12.45 7.68 17.62
CA ILE A 82 13.27 6.46 17.66
C ILE A 82 14.33 6.57 18.77
N ARG A 83 14.30 5.64 19.73
CA ARG A 83 15.24 5.56 20.87
C ARG A 83 15.98 4.23 20.93
N ARG A 84 15.47 3.20 20.27
CA ARG A 84 16.01 1.83 20.28
C ARG A 84 15.61 1.10 19.00
N ALA A 85 16.29 -0.02 18.71
CA ALA A 85 16.01 -0.84 17.55
C ALA A 85 14.57 -1.38 17.48
N GLU A 86 13.89 -1.52 18.63
CA GLU A 86 12.48 -1.94 18.66
C GLU A 86 11.54 -0.89 18.07
N ASP A 87 11.86 0.41 18.17
CA ASP A 87 11.04 1.48 17.60
C ASP A 87 11.13 1.45 16.06
N VAL A 88 12.34 1.18 15.52
CA VAL A 88 12.54 0.93 14.08
C VAL A 88 11.72 -0.26 13.61
N LYS A 89 11.70 -1.35 14.38
CA LYS A 89 10.87 -2.52 14.08
C LYS A 89 9.40 -2.16 14.00
N LYS A 90 8.87 -1.44 15.01
CA LYS A 90 7.47 -1.00 15.05
C LYS A 90 7.11 -0.16 13.82
N ILE A 91 7.95 0.80 13.44
CA ILE A 91 7.74 1.63 12.24
C ILE A 91 7.67 0.77 10.96
N LEU A 92 8.61 -0.16 10.79
CA LEU A 92 8.65 -1.02 9.60
C LEU A 92 7.47 -2.00 9.54
N TYR A 93 7.03 -2.50 10.70
CA TYR A 93 5.92 -3.47 10.82
C TYR A 93 4.56 -2.77 10.71
N ALA A 94 4.49 -1.47 11.00
CA ALA A 94 3.35 -0.62 10.65
C ALA A 94 3.21 -0.40 9.13
N GLY A 95 4.14 -0.91 8.32
CA GLY A 95 4.07 -0.89 6.86
C GLY A 95 4.96 0.14 6.19
N ALA A 96 5.75 0.91 6.95
CA ALA A 96 6.71 1.82 6.36
C ALA A 96 7.72 1.07 5.49
N LYS A 97 7.92 1.57 4.27
CA LYS A 97 8.97 1.11 3.34
C LYS A 97 10.35 1.32 3.95
N ARG A 98 10.56 2.44 4.65
CA ARG A 98 11.78 2.76 5.38
C ARG A 98 11.50 3.46 6.71
N ALA A 99 12.35 3.19 7.69
CA ALA A 99 12.44 3.97 8.92
C ALA A 99 13.48 5.09 8.76
N ILE A 100 13.15 6.31 9.16
CA ILE A 100 14.00 7.50 9.06
C ILE A 100 14.70 7.74 10.40
N LEU A 101 16.00 7.54 10.44
CA LEU A 101 16.84 7.83 11.61
C LEU A 101 17.27 9.29 11.62
N ASN A 102 17.00 10.00 12.72
CA ASN A 102 17.35 11.41 12.83
C ASN A 102 18.82 11.60 13.26
N PHE A 103 19.67 11.95 12.30
CA PHE A 103 21.11 12.12 12.50
C PHE A 103 21.49 13.43 13.21
N SER A 104 20.51 14.28 13.58
CA SER A 104 20.74 15.34 14.56
C SER A 104 20.92 14.80 15.98
N LYS A 105 20.67 13.51 16.22
CA LYS A 105 20.79 12.83 17.52
C LYS A 105 21.89 11.77 17.45
N THR A 106 22.86 11.83 18.36
CA THR A 106 23.95 10.83 18.45
C THR A 106 23.42 9.40 18.58
N LEU A 107 22.35 9.22 19.34
CA LEU A 107 21.69 7.92 19.50
C LEU A 107 21.31 7.26 18.17
N SER A 108 20.83 8.03 17.20
CA SER A 108 20.47 7.51 15.87
C SER A 108 21.69 7.09 15.06
N ILE A 109 22.82 7.77 15.24
CA ILE A 109 24.09 7.45 14.58
C ILE A 109 24.62 6.12 15.14
N ASP A 110 24.55 5.94 16.46
CA ASP A 110 24.99 4.69 17.11
C ASP A 110 24.08 3.50 16.74
N LEU A 111 22.79 3.75 16.50
CA LEU A 111 21.81 2.72 16.17
C LEU A 111 21.88 2.21 14.71
N ILE A 112 22.37 3.02 13.76
CA ILE A 112 22.19 2.74 12.33
C ILE A 112 22.77 1.38 11.90
N GLU A 113 23.94 1.02 12.40
CA GLU A 113 24.60 -0.24 12.06
C GLU A 113 23.78 -1.44 12.53
N GLU A 114 23.30 -1.42 13.79
CA GLU A 114 22.48 -2.49 14.36
C GLU A 114 21.20 -2.68 13.54
N VAL A 115 20.45 -1.59 13.31
CA VAL A 115 19.14 -1.69 12.65
C VAL A 115 19.27 -2.00 11.17
N SER A 116 20.30 -1.49 10.50
CA SER A 116 20.57 -1.84 9.10
C SER A 116 20.98 -3.30 8.94
N LYS A 117 21.79 -3.86 9.86
CA LYS A 117 22.14 -5.28 9.81
C LYS A 117 20.94 -6.18 10.12
N ARG A 118 20.03 -5.72 10.98
CA ARG A 118 18.82 -6.47 11.38
C ARG A 118 17.72 -6.44 10.32
N PHE A 119 17.48 -5.29 9.68
CA PHE A 119 16.33 -5.09 8.78
C PHE A 119 16.71 -4.92 7.31
N GLY A 120 18.00 -4.77 6.98
CA GLY A 120 18.47 -4.46 5.64
C GLY A 120 18.60 -2.95 5.40
N LYS A 121 19.68 -2.52 4.74
CA LYS A 121 19.95 -1.09 4.50
C LYS A 121 18.90 -0.41 3.61
N GLU A 122 18.24 -1.19 2.75
CA GLU A 122 17.15 -0.74 1.89
C GLU A 122 15.90 -0.32 2.65
N ARG A 123 15.77 -0.75 3.92
CA ARG A 123 14.71 -0.38 4.85
C ARG A 123 15.07 0.82 5.73
N ILE A 124 16.26 1.41 5.56
CA ILE A 124 16.75 2.52 6.37
C ILE A 124 16.95 3.77 5.51
N ALA A 125 16.45 4.89 6.02
CA ALA A 125 16.72 6.24 5.55
C ALA A 125 17.28 7.08 6.72
N VAL A 126 17.95 8.18 6.40
CA VAL A 126 18.48 9.11 7.41
C VAL A 126 17.95 10.51 7.18
N SER A 127 17.61 11.24 8.25
CA SER A 127 17.31 12.68 8.15
C SER A 127 18.47 13.54 8.63
N LEU A 128 18.78 14.59 7.88
CA LEU A 128 19.91 15.49 8.13
C LEU A 128 19.48 16.95 8.23
N ASN A 129 20.08 17.65 9.19
CA ASN A 129 19.84 19.07 9.49
C ASN A 129 21.02 19.98 9.10
N ASP A 130 22.11 19.42 8.59
CA ASP A 130 23.24 20.20 8.12
C ASP A 130 24.16 19.35 7.22
N PHE A 131 25.00 20.05 6.47
CA PHE A 131 26.01 19.46 5.60
C PHE A 131 27.19 18.85 6.37
N ASP A 132 27.54 19.41 7.52
CA ASP A 132 28.69 18.96 8.31
C ASP A 132 28.52 17.52 8.80
N THR A 133 27.28 17.16 9.18
CA THR A 133 26.91 15.81 9.62
C THR A 133 26.99 14.83 8.46
N LEU A 134 26.56 15.22 7.25
CA LEU A 134 26.73 14.41 6.05
C LEU A 134 28.21 14.11 5.80
N PHE A 135 29.06 15.14 5.84
CA PHE A 135 30.49 14.99 5.59
C PHE A 135 31.16 14.10 6.65
N LYS A 136 30.85 14.30 7.93
CA LYS A 136 31.43 13.51 9.03
C LYS A 136 30.98 12.04 9.03
N GLN A 137 29.73 11.78 8.66
CA GLN A 137 29.10 10.46 8.77
C GLN A 137 28.87 9.78 7.42
N GLN A 138 29.50 10.27 6.34
CA GLN A 138 29.27 9.80 4.97
C GLN A 138 29.37 8.27 4.85
N HIS A 139 30.45 7.67 5.35
CA HIS A 139 30.67 6.23 5.24
C HIS A 139 29.55 5.41 5.90
N LEU A 140 29.14 5.80 7.11
CA LEU A 140 28.03 5.16 7.83
C LEU A 140 26.72 5.28 7.05
N ILE A 141 26.42 6.48 6.54
CA ILE A 141 25.19 6.74 5.78
C ILE A 141 25.15 5.89 4.50
N GLU A 142 26.25 5.81 3.74
CA GLU A 142 26.33 5.08 2.48
C GLU A 142 26.34 3.56 2.65
N GLU A 143 26.93 3.07 3.74
CA GLU A 143 26.98 1.65 4.06
C GLU A 143 25.62 1.11 4.53
N TYR A 144 24.92 1.87 5.39
CA TYR A 144 23.78 1.38 6.16
C TYR A 144 22.42 2.02 5.81
N SER A 145 22.35 2.92 4.83
CA SER A 145 21.09 3.49 4.36
C SER A 145 21.01 3.58 2.83
N THR A 146 19.82 3.88 2.31
CA THR A 146 19.60 4.00 0.86
C THR A 146 18.97 5.33 0.44
N GLU A 147 18.63 6.20 1.38
CA GLU A 147 17.98 7.47 1.10
C GLU A 147 18.25 8.49 2.19
N ILE A 148 18.45 9.75 1.79
CA ILE A 148 18.68 10.87 2.69
C ILE A 148 17.49 11.82 2.61
N VAL A 149 16.98 12.26 3.75
CA VAL A 149 15.96 13.30 3.88
C VAL A 149 16.59 14.55 4.47
N PHE A 150 16.75 15.61 3.68
CA PHE A 150 17.24 16.89 4.21
C PHE A 150 16.08 17.68 4.79
N MET A 151 16.15 18.00 6.09
CA MET A 151 15.05 18.66 6.81
C MET A 151 14.92 20.16 6.52
N HIS A 152 15.77 20.70 5.64
CA HIS A 152 15.87 22.11 5.29
C HIS A 152 16.65 22.25 3.98
N ARG A 153 16.62 23.45 3.41
CA ARG A 153 17.33 23.80 2.18
C ARG A 153 18.83 23.87 2.45
N LEU A 154 19.59 22.93 1.88
CA LEU A 154 21.05 22.97 1.84
C LEU A 154 21.56 23.44 0.48
N ASP A 155 22.84 23.77 0.40
CA ASP A 155 23.52 23.90 -0.89
C ASP A 155 23.60 22.51 -1.55
N LEU A 156 22.62 22.27 -2.42
CA LEU A 156 22.43 21.00 -3.10
C LEU A 156 23.66 20.64 -3.96
N ASN A 157 24.38 21.61 -4.52
CA ASN A 157 25.59 21.33 -5.30
C ASN A 157 26.69 20.71 -4.42
N SER A 158 26.86 21.25 -3.21
CA SER A 158 27.81 20.73 -2.24
C SER A 158 27.44 19.32 -1.80
N VAL A 159 26.16 19.06 -1.52
CA VAL A 159 25.64 17.72 -1.16
C VAL A 159 25.98 16.68 -2.24
N MET A 160 25.77 17.03 -3.51
CA MET A 160 25.95 16.11 -4.64
C MET A 160 27.40 15.75 -4.96
N ASN A 161 28.34 16.55 -4.45
CA ASN A 161 29.76 16.24 -4.51
C ASN A 161 30.19 15.22 -3.45
N ILE A 162 29.44 15.12 -2.35
CA ILE A 162 29.74 14.17 -1.28
C ILE A 162 29.10 12.83 -1.60
N THR A 163 27.77 12.79 -1.74
CA THR A 163 27.04 11.52 -1.79
C THR A 163 26.37 11.27 -3.14
N LYS A 164 26.26 9.99 -3.48
CA LYS A 164 25.46 9.50 -4.61
C LYS A 164 24.12 8.90 -4.18
N LEU A 165 23.83 8.88 -2.88
CA LEU A 165 22.55 8.42 -2.41
C LEU A 165 21.42 9.33 -2.89
N PRO A 166 20.26 8.76 -3.24
CA PRO A 166 19.08 9.55 -3.54
C PRO A 166 18.67 10.43 -2.36
N CYS A 167 18.36 11.69 -2.65
CA CYS A 167 18.00 12.68 -1.64
C CYS A 167 16.57 13.19 -1.82
N VAL A 168 15.82 13.33 -0.73
CA VAL A 168 14.54 14.04 -0.67
C VAL A 168 14.74 15.30 0.15
N VAL A 169 14.34 16.45 -0.40
CA VAL A 169 14.46 17.74 0.29
C VAL A 169 13.12 18.12 0.91
N LEU A 170 13.10 18.36 2.21
CA LEU A 170 11.96 18.90 2.95
C LEU A 170 12.17 20.42 3.10
N THR A 171 11.24 21.21 2.58
CA THR A 171 11.35 22.68 2.56
C THR A 171 10.08 23.37 3.05
N ASP A 172 10.27 24.51 3.70
CA ASP A 172 9.25 25.44 4.16
C ASP A 172 8.75 26.42 3.08
N THR A 173 9.25 26.33 1.84
CA THR A 173 8.82 27.25 0.79
C THR A 173 7.39 26.97 0.32
N MET A 174 6.65 28.04 0.05
CA MET A 174 5.37 28.02 -0.67
C MET A 174 5.53 28.41 -2.15
N GLU A 175 6.76 28.69 -2.59
CA GLU A 175 7.01 29.17 -3.94
C GLU A 175 7.21 28.01 -4.93
N GLN A 176 6.29 27.90 -5.89
CA GLN A 176 6.35 26.88 -6.95
C GLN A 176 7.67 26.92 -7.75
N SER A 177 8.18 28.11 -8.06
CA SER A 177 9.46 28.32 -8.78
C SER A 177 10.64 27.69 -8.04
N GLU A 178 10.62 27.72 -6.72
CA GLU A 178 11.66 27.15 -5.88
C GLU A 178 11.60 25.63 -5.86
N ILE A 179 10.39 25.06 -5.75
CA ILE A 179 10.18 23.61 -5.85
C ILE A 179 10.74 23.07 -7.18
N LEU A 180 10.47 23.76 -8.30
CA LEU A 180 11.03 23.39 -9.60
C LEU A 180 12.56 23.49 -9.63
N ARG A 181 13.16 24.47 -8.94
CA ARG A 181 14.62 24.61 -8.85
C ARG A 181 15.24 23.44 -8.08
N ILE A 182 14.64 23.04 -6.95
CA ILE A 182 15.07 21.89 -6.15
C ILE A 182 15.01 20.61 -6.99
N LEU A 183 13.90 20.37 -7.68
CA LEU A 183 13.71 19.17 -8.49
C LEU A 183 14.67 19.08 -9.69
N LYS A 184 15.11 20.23 -10.24
CA LYS A 184 16.11 20.30 -11.32
C LYS A 184 17.52 19.94 -10.88
N CYS A 185 17.85 19.99 -9.59
CA CYS A 185 19.17 19.60 -9.11
C CYS A 185 19.41 18.09 -9.34
N ASP A 186 20.59 17.75 -9.85
CA ASP A 186 20.99 16.37 -10.02
C ASP A 186 21.05 15.64 -8.68
N GLY A 187 20.69 14.35 -8.65
CA GLY A 187 20.66 13.49 -7.46
C GLY A 187 19.60 13.79 -6.40
N ILE A 188 18.88 14.90 -6.51
CA ILE A 188 17.60 15.05 -5.81
C ILE A 188 16.60 14.10 -6.46
N LYS A 189 16.01 13.22 -5.67
CA LYS A 189 15.00 12.25 -6.12
C LYS A 189 13.59 12.70 -5.78
N GLY A 190 13.40 13.61 -4.84
CA GLY A 190 12.08 14.15 -4.55
C GLY A 190 12.11 15.40 -3.71
N VAL A 191 10.94 16.00 -3.59
CA VAL A 191 10.71 17.19 -2.76
C VAL A 191 9.47 16.96 -1.89
N SER A 192 9.60 17.39 -0.64
CA SER A 192 8.57 17.43 0.39
C SER A 192 8.54 18.83 0.96
N GLY A 193 7.46 19.21 1.63
CA GLY A 193 7.40 20.53 2.24
C GLY A 193 6.02 21.12 2.36
N LEU A 194 5.95 22.39 2.80
CA LEU A 194 4.70 23.11 2.99
C LEU A 194 3.89 23.22 1.69
N PHE A 195 4.51 23.61 0.57
CA PHE A 195 3.82 23.66 -0.73
C PHE A 195 3.25 22.29 -1.15
N ILE A 196 4.08 21.24 -1.04
CA ILE A 196 3.74 19.87 -1.47
C ILE A 196 2.69 19.23 -0.55
N SER A 197 2.67 19.62 0.71
CA SER A 197 1.76 19.10 1.75
C SER A 197 0.62 20.09 2.04
N SER A 198 0.26 20.90 1.05
CA SER A 198 -0.92 21.77 1.13
C SER A 198 -2.20 20.93 0.94
N LEU A 199 -3.26 21.28 1.67
CA LEU A 199 -4.52 20.53 1.65
C LEU A 199 -5.19 20.52 0.26
N ASP A 200 -4.93 21.54 -0.55
CA ASP A 200 -5.46 21.74 -1.89
C ASP A 200 -4.49 21.30 -3.00
N MET A 201 -3.33 20.71 -2.66
CA MET A 201 -2.34 20.25 -3.63
C MET A 201 -2.96 19.32 -4.68
N ASP A 202 -2.79 19.67 -5.95
CA ASP A 202 -3.03 18.80 -7.11
C ASP A 202 -1.68 18.28 -7.62
N PHE A 203 -1.29 17.08 -7.15
CA PHE A 203 -0.01 16.48 -7.53
C PHE A 203 0.05 16.20 -9.03
N ASN A 204 -1.05 15.77 -9.64
CA ASN A 204 -1.08 15.48 -11.08
C ASN A 204 -0.89 16.75 -11.89
N GLY A 205 -1.63 17.82 -11.58
CA GLY A 205 -1.45 19.13 -12.21
C GLY A 205 -0.03 19.68 -12.01
N PHE A 206 0.55 19.51 -10.82
CA PHE A 206 1.92 19.96 -10.58
C PHE A 206 2.98 19.10 -11.29
N LYS A 207 2.74 17.79 -11.46
CA LYS A 207 3.59 16.93 -12.29
C LYS A 207 3.61 17.37 -13.75
N GLU A 208 2.48 17.87 -14.28
CA GLU A 208 2.43 18.44 -15.64
C GLU A 208 3.28 19.71 -15.76
N ILE A 209 3.23 20.59 -14.76
CA ILE A 209 4.10 21.77 -14.68
C ILE A 209 5.58 21.33 -14.62
N CYS A 210 5.90 20.32 -13.81
CA CYS A 210 7.25 19.77 -13.74
C CYS A 210 7.73 19.23 -15.10
N ALA A 211 6.88 18.45 -15.78
CA ALA A 211 7.17 17.91 -17.11
C ALA A 211 7.39 19.03 -18.14
N GLY A 212 6.54 20.06 -18.14
CA GLY A 212 6.72 21.25 -18.98
C GLY A 212 8.01 22.02 -18.71
N ALA A 213 8.55 21.92 -17.48
CA ALA A 213 9.84 22.48 -17.09
C ALA A 213 11.04 21.55 -17.39
N GLY A 214 10.81 20.42 -18.08
CA GLY A 214 11.82 19.42 -18.43
C GLY A 214 12.19 18.45 -17.30
N ILE A 215 11.37 18.38 -16.23
CA ILE A 215 11.61 17.52 -15.08
C ILE A 215 10.84 16.22 -15.28
N LYS A 216 11.56 15.09 -15.37
CA LYS A 216 10.95 13.77 -15.45
C LYS A 216 10.42 13.34 -14.08
N MET A 217 9.10 13.36 -13.92
CA MET A 217 8.43 12.93 -12.70
C MET A 217 8.18 11.42 -12.73
N THR A 218 8.05 10.78 -11.57
CA THR A 218 7.43 9.45 -11.49
C THR A 218 5.99 9.56 -11.98
N SER A 219 5.83 9.21 -13.25
CA SER A 219 4.61 8.61 -13.76
C SER A 219 4.83 7.10 -13.77
N PHE A 220 3.83 6.26 -14.04
CA PHE A 220 4.05 4.83 -14.24
C PHE A 220 4.83 4.59 -15.55
N GLU A 221 6.04 5.16 -15.72
CA GLU A 221 6.77 5.11 -16.97
C GLU A 221 7.09 3.67 -17.33
N SER A 222 6.58 3.29 -18.50
CA SER A 222 6.87 2.00 -19.11
C SER A 222 8.36 1.88 -19.35
N ILE A 223 8.93 0.71 -19.03
CA ILE A 223 10.33 0.40 -19.34
C ILE A 223 10.50 0.14 -20.85
N LEU A 224 9.40 -0.06 -21.57
CA LEU A 224 9.31 -0.30 -23.01
C LEU A 224 8.53 0.84 -23.68
N ASP A 225 8.95 1.25 -24.87
CA ASP A 225 8.12 2.16 -25.68
C ASP A 225 6.89 1.41 -26.21
N PHE A 226 5.75 2.08 -26.36
CA PHE A 226 4.52 1.44 -26.88
C PHE A 226 4.74 0.85 -28.28
N SER A 227 5.65 1.44 -29.06
CA SER A 227 6.07 0.93 -30.38
C SER A 227 6.70 -0.47 -30.35
N GLU A 228 7.13 -0.96 -29.19
CA GLU A 228 7.65 -2.32 -29.01
C GLU A 228 6.57 -3.38 -28.82
N PHE A 229 5.30 -2.97 -28.67
CA PHE A 229 4.18 -3.88 -28.45
C PHE A 229 3.68 -4.46 -29.77
N LYS A 230 3.30 -5.73 -29.75
CA LYS A 230 2.64 -6.39 -30.89
C LYS A 230 1.15 -6.14 -30.80
N LEU A 231 0.67 -5.24 -31.65
CA LEU A 231 -0.74 -4.89 -31.74
C LEU A 231 -1.49 -5.90 -32.62
N ASN A 232 -2.78 -6.05 -32.37
CA ASN A 232 -3.67 -6.79 -33.26
C ASN A 232 -3.90 -6.03 -34.58
N SER A 233 -4.68 -6.62 -35.50
CA SER A 233 -5.01 -6.03 -36.80
C SER A 233 -5.72 -4.67 -36.73
N ASP A 234 -6.32 -4.35 -35.58
CA ASP A 234 -7.03 -3.09 -35.34
C ASP A 234 -6.11 -2.01 -34.73
N GLY A 235 -4.82 -2.31 -34.53
CA GLY A 235 -3.88 -1.41 -33.87
C GLY A 235 -4.07 -1.32 -32.35
N LEU A 236 -4.63 -2.37 -31.73
CA LEU A 236 -4.94 -2.43 -30.31
C LEU A 236 -4.20 -3.56 -29.61
N ILE A 237 -3.89 -3.37 -28.33
CA ILE A 237 -3.35 -4.41 -27.45
C ILE A 237 -4.43 -4.88 -26.47
N PRO A 238 -4.68 -6.21 -26.33
CA PRO A 238 -5.52 -6.75 -25.27
C PRO A 238 -4.92 -6.48 -23.88
N VAL A 239 -5.79 -6.18 -22.92
CA VAL A 239 -5.44 -5.91 -21.53
C VAL A 239 -6.31 -6.77 -20.62
N ILE A 240 -5.69 -7.71 -19.92
CA ILE A 240 -6.30 -8.48 -18.84
C ILE A 240 -6.20 -7.66 -17.57
N VAL A 241 -7.33 -7.47 -16.90
CA VAL A 241 -7.42 -6.65 -15.68
C VAL A 241 -7.66 -7.57 -14.50
N GLN A 242 -6.80 -7.48 -13.50
CA GLN A 242 -6.79 -8.34 -12.33
C GLN A 242 -6.81 -7.49 -11.06
N ASP A 243 -7.59 -7.89 -10.06
CA ASP A 243 -7.55 -7.26 -8.76
C ASP A 243 -6.19 -7.51 -8.08
N HIS A 244 -5.53 -6.44 -7.63
CA HIS A 244 -4.16 -6.53 -7.12
C HIS A 244 -4.02 -7.30 -5.80
N LYS A 245 -5.10 -7.42 -4.99
CA LYS A 245 -5.07 -8.12 -3.70
C LYS A 245 -5.44 -9.58 -3.86
N THR A 246 -6.57 -9.83 -4.52
CA THR A 246 -7.18 -11.17 -4.62
C THR A 246 -6.67 -11.98 -5.80
N ASN A 247 -6.00 -11.31 -6.77
CA ASN A 247 -5.65 -11.89 -8.07
C ASN A 247 -6.86 -12.38 -8.89
N GLU A 248 -8.08 -11.95 -8.54
CA GLU A 248 -9.28 -12.24 -9.33
C GLU A 248 -9.20 -11.51 -10.69
N VAL A 249 -9.46 -12.22 -11.79
CA VAL A 249 -9.57 -11.57 -13.11
C VAL A 249 -10.91 -10.83 -13.17
N LEU A 250 -10.85 -9.51 -13.33
CA LEU A 250 -12.00 -8.61 -13.29
C LEU A 250 -12.61 -8.41 -14.67
N MET A 251 -11.80 -8.14 -15.69
CA MET A 251 -12.28 -7.91 -17.05
C MET A 251 -11.15 -8.03 -18.07
N MET A 252 -11.52 -8.02 -19.34
CA MET A 252 -10.59 -7.86 -20.46
C MET A 252 -11.07 -6.71 -21.35
N ALA A 253 -10.14 -5.85 -21.75
CA ALA A 253 -10.39 -4.70 -22.62
C ALA A 253 -9.22 -4.49 -23.59
N TYR A 254 -9.25 -3.41 -24.34
CA TYR A 254 -8.23 -3.06 -25.31
C TYR A 254 -7.69 -1.65 -25.04
N MET A 255 -6.42 -1.43 -25.35
CA MET A 255 -5.78 -0.11 -25.37
C MET A 255 -5.18 0.17 -26.74
N ASN A 256 -5.24 1.44 -27.17
CA ASN A 256 -4.30 1.99 -28.16
C ASN A 256 -3.20 2.77 -27.41
N GLU A 257 -2.26 3.36 -28.15
CA GLU A 257 -1.14 4.14 -27.59
C GLU A 257 -1.63 5.25 -26.64
N GLU A 258 -2.60 6.04 -27.08
CA GLU A 258 -3.17 7.13 -26.26
C GLU A 258 -3.80 6.62 -24.96
N ALA A 259 -4.52 5.50 -24.98
CA ALA A 259 -5.11 4.89 -23.78
C ALA A 259 -4.03 4.40 -22.81
N PHE A 260 -2.96 3.81 -23.33
CA PHE A 260 -1.81 3.36 -22.56
C PHE A 260 -1.09 4.53 -21.90
N ASP A 261 -0.74 5.56 -22.67
CA ASP A 261 -0.06 6.75 -22.19
C ASP A 261 -0.89 7.50 -21.13
N HIS A 262 -2.20 7.60 -21.35
CA HIS A 262 -3.09 8.20 -20.37
C HIS A 262 -3.14 7.38 -19.08
N THR A 263 -3.15 6.04 -19.16
CA THR A 263 -3.11 5.16 -17.99
C THR A 263 -1.80 5.33 -17.21
N VAL A 264 -0.67 5.32 -17.93
CA VAL A 264 0.68 5.53 -17.37
C VAL A 264 0.80 6.89 -16.69
N LYS A 265 0.27 7.94 -17.34
CA LYS A 265 0.34 9.32 -16.87
C LYS A 265 -0.55 9.57 -15.65
N THR A 266 -1.78 9.05 -15.66
CA THR A 266 -2.80 9.41 -14.65
C THR A 266 -2.96 8.39 -13.53
N GLY A 267 -2.42 7.18 -13.70
CA GLY A 267 -2.67 6.07 -12.79
C GLY A 267 -4.10 5.51 -12.86
N ARG A 268 -4.94 5.97 -13.80
CA ARG A 268 -6.32 5.51 -13.99
C ARG A 268 -6.43 4.67 -15.26
N MET A 269 -7.05 3.49 -15.15
CA MET A 269 -7.22 2.63 -16.31
C MET A 269 -8.07 3.30 -17.38
N THR A 270 -7.46 3.45 -18.55
CA THR A 270 -8.07 4.04 -19.75
C THR A 270 -8.05 3.02 -20.86
N TYR A 271 -9.18 2.83 -21.53
CA TYR A 271 -9.34 1.82 -22.57
C TYR A 271 -9.80 2.46 -23.86
N TYR A 272 -9.56 1.78 -24.98
CA TYR A 272 -10.17 2.11 -26.25
C TYR A 272 -11.40 1.22 -26.50
N SER A 273 -12.58 1.84 -26.58
CA SER A 273 -13.82 1.12 -26.86
C SER A 273 -13.93 0.84 -28.36
N ARG A 274 -13.78 -0.42 -28.77
CA ARG A 274 -13.93 -0.82 -30.18
C ARG A 274 -15.31 -0.50 -30.76
N SER A 275 -16.36 -0.62 -29.96
CA SER A 275 -17.74 -0.36 -30.42
C SER A 275 -18.09 1.12 -30.49
N ARG A 276 -17.54 1.94 -29.59
CA ARG A 276 -17.77 3.39 -29.57
C ARG A 276 -16.70 4.19 -30.33
N GLN A 277 -15.61 3.53 -30.70
CA GLN A 277 -14.42 4.11 -31.35
C GLN A 277 -13.87 5.33 -30.61
N CYS A 278 -13.86 5.29 -29.28
CA CYS A 278 -13.44 6.40 -28.43
C CYS A 278 -12.62 5.92 -27.23
N GLN A 279 -11.86 6.84 -26.65
CA GLN A 279 -11.24 6.64 -25.35
C GLN A 279 -12.30 6.53 -24.26
N TRP A 280 -12.01 5.73 -23.24
CA TRP A 280 -12.90 5.47 -22.13
C TRP A 280 -12.09 5.27 -20.84
N VAL A 281 -12.09 6.27 -19.96
CA VAL A 281 -11.54 6.11 -18.62
C VAL A 281 -12.55 5.34 -17.77
N LYS A 282 -12.13 4.19 -17.22
CA LYS A 282 -13.03 3.34 -16.44
C LYS A 282 -13.48 4.06 -15.18
N GLY A 283 -14.79 4.18 -15.02
CA GLY A 283 -15.41 4.79 -13.85
C GLY A 283 -16.01 6.18 -14.09
N GLU A 284 -15.67 6.88 -15.19
CA GLU A 284 -16.16 8.26 -15.42
C GLU A 284 -17.68 8.40 -15.38
N THR A 285 -18.41 7.43 -15.92
CA THR A 285 -19.89 7.45 -15.92
C THR A 285 -20.51 6.79 -14.69
N SER A 286 -19.82 5.82 -14.07
CA SER A 286 -20.40 4.94 -13.03
C SER A 286 -19.89 5.21 -11.62
N GLY A 287 -18.79 5.96 -11.47
CA GLY A 287 -18.03 6.07 -10.23
C GLY A 287 -17.18 4.84 -9.89
N HIS A 288 -17.26 3.75 -10.68
CA HIS A 288 -16.51 2.52 -10.42
C HIS A 288 -15.13 2.54 -11.08
N PHE A 289 -14.20 3.29 -10.48
CA PHE A 289 -12.85 3.52 -10.99
C PHE A 289 -11.93 2.30 -10.87
N GLN A 290 -10.90 2.29 -11.71
CA GLN A 290 -9.79 1.34 -11.62
C GLN A 290 -8.48 2.13 -11.57
N TYR A 291 -7.72 1.94 -10.50
CA TYR A 291 -6.40 2.56 -10.34
C TYR A 291 -5.33 1.52 -10.60
N VAL A 292 -4.44 1.78 -11.56
CA VAL A 292 -3.37 0.85 -11.91
C VAL A 292 -2.33 0.79 -10.79
N LYS A 293 -1.94 -0.42 -10.40
CA LYS A 293 -0.84 -0.68 -9.45
C LYS A 293 0.40 -1.20 -10.14
N SER A 294 0.21 -2.02 -11.18
CA SER A 294 1.29 -2.44 -12.06
C SER A 294 0.75 -2.83 -13.43
N LEU A 295 1.59 -2.63 -14.45
CA LEU A 295 1.41 -3.17 -15.80
C LEU A 295 2.55 -4.14 -16.07
N SER A 296 2.22 -5.30 -16.62
CA SER A 296 3.19 -6.27 -17.13
C SER A 296 2.77 -6.65 -18.55
N ILE A 297 3.73 -7.01 -19.38
CA ILE A 297 3.47 -7.53 -20.72
C ILE A 297 3.94 -8.98 -20.79
N ASP A 298 3.27 -9.81 -21.59
CA ASP A 298 3.65 -11.21 -21.76
C ASP A 298 4.94 -11.40 -22.58
N CYS A 299 5.34 -12.65 -22.76
CA CYS A 299 6.67 -13.00 -23.27
C CYS A 299 6.88 -12.64 -24.75
N ASP A 300 5.81 -12.58 -25.54
CA ASP A 300 5.84 -12.20 -26.94
C ASP A 300 5.30 -10.79 -27.20
N LYS A 301 5.01 -10.03 -26.13
CA LYS A 301 4.66 -8.61 -26.13
C LYS A 301 3.33 -8.28 -26.80
N ASP A 302 2.35 -9.18 -26.78
CA ASP A 302 1.06 -8.97 -27.44
C ASP A 302 -0.12 -8.80 -26.47
N THR A 303 0.08 -9.02 -25.17
CA THR A 303 -0.97 -8.87 -24.15
C THR A 303 -0.44 -8.21 -22.88
N LEU A 304 -1.20 -7.24 -22.36
CA LEU A 304 -0.93 -6.61 -21.07
C LEU A 304 -1.71 -7.29 -19.94
N LEU A 305 -1.06 -7.44 -18.78
CA LEU A 305 -1.69 -7.71 -17.50
C LEU A 305 -1.64 -6.44 -16.64
N ALA A 306 -2.81 -5.91 -16.32
CA ALA A 306 -2.98 -4.78 -15.41
C ALA A 306 -3.45 -5.28 -14.04
N LYS A 307 -2.61 -5.12 -13.01
CA LYS A 307 -3.07 -5.26 -11.63
C LYS A 307 -3.63 -3.94 -11.15
N VAL A 308 -4.88 -3.94 -10.70
CA VAL A 308 -5.63 -2.72 -10.37
C VAL A 308 -6.23 -2.79 -8.97
N GLU A 309 -6.42 -1.63 -8.38
CA GLU A 309 -7.38 -1.43 -7.30
C GLU A 309 -8.73 -1.04 -7.91
N GLN A 310 -9.73 -1.89 -7.67
CA GLN A 310 -11.09 -1.70 -8.18
C GLN A 310 -11.95 -1.01 -7.13
N ILE A 311 -12.52 0.15 -7.49
CA ILE A 311 -13.55 0.82 -6.69
C ILE A 311 -14.92 0.41 -7.24
N GLY A 312 -15.79 -0.12 -6.38
CA GLY A 312 -17.11 -0.63 -6.78
C GLY A 312 -17.04 -1.83 -7.74
N ALA A 313 -18.05 -2.00 -8.58
CA ALA A 313 -18.12 -3.13 -9.51
C ALA A 313 -17.28 -2.90 -10.78
N ALA A 314 -16.50 -3.90 -11.22
CA ALA A 314 -15.82 -3.82 -12.52
C ALA A 314 -16.84 -3.95 -13.66
N CYS A 315 -17.86 -4.80 -13.50
CA CYS A 315 -18.86 -5.07 -14.51
C CYS A 315 -20.00 -4.05 -14.47
N HIS A 316 -20.52 -3.69 -15.65
CA HIS A 316 -21.70 -2.82 -15.80
C HIS A 316 -23.01 -3.46 -15.29
N THR A 317 -23.01 -4.77 -15.02
CA THR A 317 -24.13 -5.51 -14.43
C THR A 317 -24.17 -5.43 -12.90
N GLY A 318 -23.17 -4.80 -12.27
CA GLY A 318 -23.01 -4.75 -10.82
C GLY A 318 -22.16 -5.89 -10.24
N ASN A 319 -21.81 -6.90 -11.05
CA ASN A 319 -20.91 -7.97 -10.61
C ASN A 319 -19.47 -7.48 -10.46
N ARG A 320 -18.73 -8.09 -9.52
CA ARG A 320 -17.32 -7.78 -9.25
C ARG A 320 -16.44 -8.04 -10.48
N SER A 321 -16.59 -9.20 -11.11
CA SER A 321 -15.92 -9.58 -12.35
C SER A 321 -16.91 -9.67 -13.53
N CYS A 322 -16.41 -9.46 -14.74
CA CYS A 322 -17.12 -9.78 -15.99
C CYS A 322 -17.21 -11.29 -16.25
N PHE A 323 -16.34 -12.10 -15.62
CA PHE A 323 -16.28 -13.55 -15.77
C PHE A 323 -17.08 -14.30 -14.69
N TYR A 324 -18.28 -13.79 -14.36
CA TYR A 324 -19.12 -14.32 -13.28
C TYR A 324 -19.99 -15.52 -13.69
N THR A 325 -19.99 -15.93 -14.96
CA THR A 325 -20.79 -17.06 -15.46
C THR A 325 -19.90 -18.19 -15.94
N THR A 326 -19.98 -19.35 -15.27
CA THR A 326 -19.26 -20.57 -15.66
C THR A 326 -20.01 -21.31 -16.76
N ILE A 327 -19.36 -21.57 -17.90
CA ILE A 327 -19.97 -22.23 -19.08
C ILE A 327 -19.67 -23.73 -19.13
N VAL A 328 -18.47 -24.15 -18.70
CA VAL A 328 -18.03 -25.55 -18.68
C VAL A 328 -17.16 -25.80 -17.45
N GLY A 329 -17.53 -26.84 -16.71
CA GLY A 329 -16.86 -27.35 -15.52
C GLY A 329 -17.84 -28.27 -14.81
N ALA A 330 -17.39 -29.37 -14.20
CA ALA A 330 -18.18 -29.89 -13.08
C ALA A 330 -18.19 -28.81 -11.99
N ASP A 331 -19.14 -28.83 -11.05
CA ASP A 331 -19.07 -28.02 -9.83
C ASP A 331 -17.77 -28.37 -9.05
N TYR A 332 -16.65 -27.85 -9.54
CA TYR A 332 -15.29 -28.02 -9.03
C TYR A 332 -15.03 -27.01 -7.90
N ASP A 333 -16.06 -26.30 -7.46
CA ASP A 333 -16.06 -25.49 -6.24
C ASP A 333 -15.74 -26.32 -4.98
N ALA A 334 -15.78 -27.65 -5.06
CA ALA A 334 -15.50 -28.52 -3.92
C ALA A 334 -14.02 -28.81 -3.65
N LYS A 335 -13.04 -28.35 -4.46
CA LYS A 335 -11.62 -28.77 -4.28
C LYS A 335 -10.55 -27.69 -4.33
N ASN A 336 -10.86 -26.44 -4.65
CA ASN A 336 -9.88 -25.37 -4.47
C ASN A 336 -9.73 -25.11 -2.95
N PRO A 337 -8.59 -25.43 -2.32
CA PRO A 337 -8.44 -25.27 -0.87
C PRO A 337 -8.69 -23.84 -0.39
N LEU A 338 -8.45 -22.84 -1.26
CA LEU A 338 -8.69 -21.43 -0.94
C LEU A 338 -10.17 -21.06 -0.98
N LEU A 339 -10.97 -21.69 -1.85
CA LEU A 339 -12.42 -21.44 -1.96
C LEU A 339 -13.23 -22.25 -0.95
N VAL A 340 -12.70 -23.37 -0.44
CA VAL A 340 -13.39 -24.19 0.56
C VAL A 340 -13.66 -23.38 1.84
N PHE A 341 -12.71 -22.59 2.31
CA PHE A 341 -12.90 -21.75 3.51
C PHE A 341 -13.98 -20.69 3.31
N GLU A 342 -13.96 -20.02 2.15
CA GLU A 342 -14.97 -19.02 1.80
C GLU A 342 -16.36 -19.64 1.63
N SER A 343 -16.46 -20.78 0.95
CA SER A 343 -17.71 -21.51 0.74
C SER A 343 -18.33 -22.01 2.06
N VAL A 344 -17.51 -22.60 2.95
CA VAL A 344 -17.97 -23.05 4.26
C VAL A 344 -18.39 -21.85 5.12
N TYR A 345 -17.62 -20.76 5.13
CA TYR A 345 -17.96 -19.54 5.84
C TYR A 345 -19.29 -18.96 5.33
N ASN A 346 -19.47 -18.81 4.02
CA ASN A 346 -20.70 -18.30 3.42
C ASN A 346 -21.90 -19.20 3.72
N THR A 347 -21.71 -20.51 3.79
CA THR A 347 -22.76 -21.45 4.24
C THR A 347 -23.14 -21.20 5.70
N ILE A 348 -22.20 -20.87 6.58
CA ILE A 348 -22.46 -20.54 7.98
C ILE A 348 -23.22 -19.20 8.09
N VAL A 349 -22.82 -18.19 7.31
CA VAL A 349 -23.53 -16.90 7.21
C VAL A 349 -24.96 -17.11 6.72
N ASP A 350 -25.15 -17.86 5.64
CA ASP A 350 -26.48 -18.20 5.12
C ASP A 350 -27.33 -18.91 6.18
N ARG A 351 -26.77 -19.88 6.92
CA ARG A 351 -27.51 -20.55 8.01
C ARG A 351 -27.89 -19.59 9.13
N ARG A 352 -27.14 -18.52 9.37
CA ARG A 352 -27.48 -17.50 10.38
C ARG A 352 -28.63 -16.62 9.90
N GLU A 353 -28.62 -16.21 8.65
CA GLU A 353 -29.64 -15.32 8.04
C GLU A 353 -30.93 -16.08 7.65
N HIS A 354 -30.78 -17.32 7.19
CA HIS A 354 -31.83 -18.22 6.73
C HIS A 354 -31.78 -19.54 7.53
N PRO A 355 -32.32 -19.56 8.76
CA PRO A 355 -32.26 -20.75 9.62
C PRO A 355 -32.90 -21.99 8.98
N LYS A 356 -32.20 -23.12 9.06
CA LYS A 356 -32.71 -24.42 8.58
C LYS A 356 -32.91 -25.36 9.77
N GLU A 357 -34.13 -25.87 9.92
CA GLU A 357 -34.46 -26.81 10.99
C GLU A 357 -33.59 -28.08 10.92
N GLY A 358 -33.09 -28.54 12.08
CA GLY A 358 -32.19 -29.70 12.19
C GLY A 358 -30.72 -29.44 11.82
N SER A 359 -30.34 -28.19 11.52
CA SER A 359 -28.96 -27.77 11.25
C SER A 359 -28.10 -27.73 12.51
N TYR A 360 -26.92 -28.38 12.48
CA TYR A 360 -25.93 -28.27 13.56
C TYR A 360 -25.47 -26.81 13.78
N THR A 361 -25.28 -26.05 12.71
CA THR A 361 -24.89 -24.63 12.78
C THR A 361 -25.96 -23.79 13.50
N ASN A 362 -27.24 -24.05 13.22
CA ASN A 362 -28.33 -23.34 13.89
C ASN A 362 -28.41 -23.72 15.37
N TYR A 363 -28.20 -24.99 15.71
CA TYR A 363 -28.09 -25.43 17.10
C TYR A 363 -26.99 -24.69 17.88
N LEU A 364 -25.82 -24.47 17.27
CA LEU A 364 -24.73 -23.70 17.89
C LEU A 364 -25.16 -22.25 18.15
N PHE A 365 -25.77 -21.60 17.15
CA PHE A 365 -26.26 -20.24 17.27
C PHE A 365 -27.40 -20.09 18.31
N GLU A 366 -28.35 -21.03 18.36
CA GLU A 366 -29.45 -21.05 19.33
C GLU A 366 -28.96 -21.20 20.78
N LYS A 367 -27.87 -21.95 20.99
CA LYS A 367 -27.24 -22.12 22.32
C LYS A 367 -26.35 -20.94 22.71
N GLY A 368 -26.03 -20.06 21.77
CA GLY A 368 -25.29 -18.81 22.01
C GLY A 368 -23.79 -18.99 22.22
N ILE A 369 -23.15 -17.86 22.51
CA ILE A 369 -21.68 -17.71 22.52
C ILE A 369 -20.95 -18.73 23.40
N ASP A 370 -21.49 -19.07 24.57
CA ASP A 370 -20.83 -20.01 25.50
C ASP A 370 -20.69 -21.41 24.91
N LYS A 371 -21.68 -21.86 24.13
CA LYS A 371 -21.63 -23.17 23.47
C LYS A 371 -20.61 -23.18 22.34
N ILE A 372 -20.54 -22.08 21.58
CA ILE A 372 -19.57 -21.88 20.49
C ILE A 372 -18.15 -21.87 21.07
N LEU A 373 -17.90 -21.07 22.10
CA LEU A 373 -16.59 -20.97 22.76
C LEU A 373 -16.15 -22.30 23.40
N LYS A 374 -17.09 -23.01 24.03
CA LYS A 374 -16.83 -24.36 24.55
C LYS A 374 -16.32 -25.27 23.44
N LYS A 375 -16.97 -25.24 22.27
CA LYS A 375 -16.55 -26.06 21.13
C LYS A 375 -15.17 -25.66 20.62
N VAL A 376 -14.92 -24.38 20.37
CA VAL A 376 -13.59 -23.88 19.97
C VAL A 376 -12.48 -24.35 20.93
N GLY A 377 -12.73 -24.31 22.25
CA GLY A 377 -11.77 -24.77 23.26
C GLY A 377 -11.58 -26.29 23.30
N GLU A 378 -12.66 -27.07 23.11
CA GLU A 378 -12.61 -28.54 22.99
C GLU A 378 -11.71 -28.93 21.80
N GLU A 379 -12.04 -28.46 20.59
CA GLU A 379 -11.32 -28.84 19.37
C GLU A 379 -9.84 -28.37 19.43
N ALA A 380 -9.56 -27.19 20.01
CA ALA A 380 -8.19 -26.71 20.20
C ALA A 380 -7.35 -27.66 21.09
N THR A 381 -7.98 -28.21 22.14
CA THR A 381 -7.32 -29.17 23.02
C THR A 381 -7.15 -30.52 22.34
N GLU A 382 -8.13 -30.95 21.53
CA GLU A 382 -8.07 -32.18 20.75
C GLU A 382 -6.97 -32.13 19.69
N ILE A 383 -6.73 -30.99 19.02
CA ILE A 383 -5.57 -30.79 18.14
C ILE A 383 -4.25 -31.06 18.89
N VAL A 384 -4.09 -30.52 20.10
CA VAL A 384 -2.86 -30.71 20.90
C VAL A 384 -2.65 -32.18 21.24
N ILE A 385 -3.73 -32.92 21.53
CA ILE A 385 -3.68 -34.35 21.82
C ILE A 385 -3.37 -35.13 20.55
N ALA A 386 -4.10 -34.89 19.46
CA ALA A 386 -3.93 -35.57 18.17
C ALA A 386 -2.53 -35.34 17.57
N ALA A 387 -1.94 -34.16 17.77
CA ALA A 387 -0.58 -33.85 17.33
C ALA A 387 0.50 -34.71 18.01
N LYS A 388 0.20 -35.30 19.18
CA LYS A 388 1.09 -36.25 19.87
C LYS A 388 0.90 -37.69 19.40
N ASN A 389 -0.19 -37.98 18.69
CA ASN A 389 -0.50 -39.32 18.20
C ASN A 389 0.20 -39.59 16.86
N PRO A 390 0.59 -40.85 16.57
CA PRO A 390 1.30 -41.19 15.34
C PRO A 390 0.41 -41.21 14.09
N ASN A 391 -0.92 -41.10 14.23
CA ASN A 391 -1.86 -41.14 13.11
C ASN A 391 -2.14 -39.71 12.58
N PRO A 392 -1.66 -39.36 11.38
CA PRO A 392 -1.88 -38.03 10.81
C PRO A 392 -3.32 -37.79 10.32
N GLU A 393 -4.19 -38.78 10.32
CA GLU A 393 -5.60 -38.55 9.99
C GLU A 393 -6.35 -37.89 11.15
N GLU A 394 -6.02 -38.23 12.40
CA GLU A 394 -6.68 -37.67 13.58
C GLU A 394 -6.51 -36.16 13.63
N ILE A 395 -5.27 -35.66 13.50
CA ILE A 395 -4.98 -34.23 13.50
C ILE A 395 -5.68 -33.47 12.35
N LYS A 396 -5.92 -34.11 11.20
CA LYS A 396 -6.66 -33.47 10.09
C LYS A 396 -8.12 -33.23 10.47
N TYR A 397 -8.77 -34.20 11.12
CA TYR A 397 -10.15 -34.05 11.57
C TYR A 397 -10.25 -32.96 12.65
N GLU A 398 -9.38 -32.99 13.66
CA GLU A 398 -9.41 -31.99 14.74
C GLU A 398 -9.14 -30.57 14.24
N ILE A 399 -8.19 -30.40 13.30
CA ILE A 399 -7.95 -29.09 12.67
C ILE A 399 -9.17 -28.64 11.87
N SER A 400 -9.83 -29.56 11.16
CA SER A 400 -11.03 -29.22 10.36
C SER A 400 -12.19 -28.78 11.24
N ASP A 401 -12.44 -29.49 12.35
CA ASP A 401 -13.50 -29.16 13.29
C ASP A 401 -13.21 -27.87 14.06
N PHE A 402 -11.95 -27.64 14.45
CA PHE A 402 -11.53 -26.36 15.02
C PHE A 402 -11.78 -25.20 14.05
N LEU A 403 -11.36 -25.32 12.79
CA LEU A 403 -11.55 -24.28 11.78
C LEU A 403 -13.03 -24.01 11.53
N TYR A 404 -13.87 -25.05 11.50
CA TYR A 404 -15.32 -24.91 11.40
C TYR A 404 -15.90 -24.11 12.57
N HIS A 405 -15.60 -24.49 13.81
CA HIS A 405 -16.13 -23.79 14.99
C HIS A 405 -15.55 -22.37 15.13
N ALA A 406 -14.30 -22.15 14.70
CA ALA A 406 -13.71 -20.82 14.60
C ALA A 406 -14.48 -19.95 13.60
N MET A 407 -14.86 -20.46 12.43
CA MET A 407 -15.70 -19.74 11.47
C MET A 407 -17.10 -19.42 12.04
N VAL A 408 -17.71 -20.33 12.81
CA VAL A 408 -18.98 -20.04 13.51
C VAL A 408 -18.80 -18.90 14.52
N LEU A 409 -17.69 -18.89 15.28
CA LEU A 409 -17.36 -17.79 16.19
C LEU A 409 -17.12 -16.48 15.44
N MET A 410 -16.43 -16.52 14.29
CA MET A 410 -16.20 -15.37 13.43
C MET A 410 -17.54 -14.74 13.01
N VAL A 411 -18.49 -15.54 12.51
CA VAL A 411 -19.83 -15.06 12.13
C VAL A 411 -20.59 -14.48 13.33
N GLU A 412 -20.56 -15.14 14.48
CA GLU A 412 -21.20 -14.64 15.72
C GLU A 412 -20.62 -13.28 16.18
N ARG A 413 -19.35 -13.00 15.84
CA ARG A 413 -18.64 -11.77 16.24
C ARG A 413 -18.50 -10.74 15.12
N GLY A 414 -19.06 -11.00 13.94
CA GLY A 414 -18.96 -10.10 12.79
C GLY A 414 -17.56 -9.97 12.22
N VAL A 415 -16.76 -11.04 12.28
CA VAL A 415 -15.39 -11.12 11.74
C VAL A 415 -15.43 -11.93 10.44
N THR A 416 -14.68 -11.49 9.43
CA THR A 416 -14.59 -12.14 8.10
C THR A 416 -13.23 -12.81 7.87
N TRP A 417 -13.15 -13.67 6.86
CA TRP A 417 -11.85 -14.20 6.41
C TRP A 417 -10.92 -13.08 5.93
N GLU A 418 -11.45 -12.04 5.29
CA GLU A 418 -10.68 -10.87 4.86
C GLU A 418 -9.99 -10.20 6.06
N ASP A 419 -10.73 -9.99 7.17
CA ASP A 419 -10.17 -9.42 8.41
C ASP A 419 -9.00 -10.27 8.95
N ILE A 420 -9.19 -11.60 9.02
CA ILE A 420 -8.18 -12.54 9.53
C ILE A 420 -6.95 -12.57 8.62
N THR A 421 -7.15 -12.67 7.29
CA THR A 421 -6.03 -12.73 6.35
C THR A 421 -5.28 -11.42 6.27
N ASN A 422 -5.96 -10.28 6.37
CA ASN A 422 -5.32 -8.97 6.44
C ASN A 422 -4.46 -8.86 7.70
N GLU A 423 -4.97 -9.29 8.86
CA GLU A 423 -4.20 -9.29 10.10
C GLU A 423 -3.01 -10.26 10.06
N LEU A 424 -3.13 -11.40 9.37
CA LEU A 424 -2.00 -12.34 9.16
C LEU A 424 -0.96 -11.80 8.18
N ALA A 425 -1.37 -11.12 7.12
CA ALA A 425 -0.47 -10.50 6.15
C ALA A 425 0.30 -9.31 6.76
N ASP A 426 -0.30 -8.66 7.77
CA ASP A 426 0.29 -7.55 8.52
C ASP A 426 1.25 -8.00 9.65
N ARG A 427 1.42 -9.33 9.89
CA ARG A 427 2.36 -9.90 10.88
C ARG A 427 3.70 -10.23 10.28
#